data_AF-A0A8B6F817-F1
#
_entry.id   AF-A0A8B6F817-F1
#
_cell.length_a   1.000
_cell.length_b   1.000
_cell.length_c   1.000
_cell.angle_alpha   90.00
_cell.angle_beta   90.00
_cell.angle_gamma   90.00
#
_symmetry.space_group_name_H-M   'P 1'
#
loop_
_entity.id
_entity.type
_entity.pdbx_description
1 polymer ?
#
loop_
_entity_poly.entity_id
_entity_poly.type
_entity_poly.pdbx_seq_one_letter_code
_entity_poly.pdbx_strand_id
1 'polypeptide(L)'
;MAAAILGKTEVGVNEFGRDVEVPENPIAKLMYYFDSICYAMDMDRQASPDKIKKLRNYSRYRQLTDEERDLLLLLCVRFSPDELINKCLFLDEEMCGNDINKFYKLGAVRHRFLITEEIIIGGQTTHVKQILCFRKMWLEYCYLEPMKNVEKELRSIAGKLTGRPQSGTNSGQQTGAVQQRRPQSGANREQQAGAIQQRRPGPDVAVQQQRRQQRTQPTPAPPSPQEGKKKDCVVM
;
A
#
# COMPACT_ATOMS: atom_id res chain seq x y z
N MET A 1 -24.93 -15.42 -45.51
CA MET A 1 -23.46 -15.27 -45.47
C MET A 1 -23.00 -15.60 -44.07
N ALA A 2 -22.30 -16.70 -43.87
CA ALA A 2 -21.75 -17.08 -42.57
C ALA A 2 -20.34 -16.50 -42.44
N ALA A 3 -20.13 -15.62 -41.46
CA ALA A 3 -18.81 -15.12 -41.10
C ALA A 3 -18.25 -16.03 -40.01
N ALA A 4 -17.18 -16.77 -40.33
CA ALA A 4 -16.40 -17.49 -39.33
C ALA A 4 -15.52 -16.48 -38.60
N ILE A 5 -15.81 -16.24 -37.32
CA ILE A 5 -14.89 -15.52 -36.43
C ILE A 5 -13.80 -16.51 -36.03
N LEU A 6 -12.62 -16.29 -36.59
CA LEU A 6 -11.41 -17.04 -36.33
C LEU A 6 -11.02 -16.81 -34.85
N GLY A 7 -11.32 -17.78 -33.99
CA GLY A 7 -10.76 -17.83 -32.65
C GLY A 7 -9.24 -17.97 -32.74
N LYS A 8 -8.52 -16.88 -32.53
CA LYS A 8 -7.10 -16.95 -32.16
C LYS A 8 -7.03 -17.39 -30.71
N THR A 9 -6.99 -18.69 -30.50
CA THR A 9 -6.60 -19.31 -29.24
C THR A 9 -5.08 -19.12 -29.11
N GLU A 10 -4.65 -18.02 -28.48
CA GLU A 10 -3.28 -17.97 -27.96
C GLU A 10 -3.18 -18.89 -26.74
N VAL A 11 -2.39 -19.92 -26.95
CA VAL A 11 -2.10 -21.03 -26.06
C VAL A 11 -1.59 -20.52 -24.70
N GLY A 12 -2.32 -20.80 -23.63
CA GLY A 12 -1.79 -20.84 -22.26
C GLY A 12 -1.76 -19.51 -21.48
N VAL A 13 -2.52 -18.50 -21.88
CA VAL A 13 -2.69 -17.30 -21.05
C VAL A 13 -3.64 -17.63 -19.90
N ASN A 14 -3.08 -17.91 -18.72
CA ASN A 14 -3.89 -18.07 -17.51
C ASN A 14 -4.38 -16.68 -17.09
N GLU A 15 -5.51 -16.27 -17.62
CA GLU A 15 -6.22 -15.05 -17.22
C GLU A 15 -6.78 -15.23 -15.81
N PHE A 16 -6.57 -14.24 -14.95
CA PHE A 16 -7.19 -14.17 -13.63
C PHE A 16 -8.00 -12.89 -13.54
N GLY A 17 -9.26 -13.02 -13.16
CA GLY A 17 -10.17 -11.89 -12.99
C GLY A 17 -11.31 -12.29 -12.06
N ARG A 18 -11.86 -11.30 -11.38
CA ARG A 18 -13.11 -11.44 -10.62
C ARG A 18 -13.99 -10.26 -11.02
N ASP A 19 -15.22 -10.56 -11.40
CA ASP A 19 -16.25 -9.52 -11.51
C ASP A 19 -16.52 -8.95 -10.11
N VAL A 20 -16.22 -7.67 -9.96
CA VAL A 20 -16.34 -6.99 -8.68
C VAL A 20 -17.13 -5.71 -8.84
N GLU A 21 -18.14 -5.57 -7.98
CA GLU A 21 -18.85 -4.31 -7.83
C GLU A 21 -18.15 -3.49 -6.75
N VAL A 22 -17.63 -2.33 -7.15
CA VAL A 22 -16.94 -1.40 -6.24
C VAL A 22 -17.93 -0.31 -5.83
N PRO A 23 -18.15 -0.07 -4.53
CA PRO A 23 -19.05 0.98 -4.08
C PRO A 23 -18.66 2.36 -4.64
N GLU A 24 -19.66 3.19 -4.96
CA GLU A 24 -19.47 4.56 -5.46
C GLU A 24 -19.03 5.51 -4.33
N ASN A 25 -17.83 5.29 -3.82
CA ASN A 25 -17.20 6.07 -2.76
C ASN A 25 -15.69 6.20 -3.04
N PRO A 26 -15.10 7.40 -2.92
CA PRO A 26 -13.68 7.60 -3.20
C PRO A 26 -12.76 6.67 -2.42
N ILE A 27 -13.02 6.43 -1.14
CA ILE A 27 -12.20 5.54 -0.31
C ILE A 27 -12.35 4.09 -0.77
N ALA A 28 -13.57 3.63 -1.08
CA ALA A 28 -13.78 2.27 -1.57
C ALA A 28 -13.04 2.02 -2.89
N LYS A 29 -13.07 2.99 -3.81
CA LYS A 29 -12.36 2.94 -5.09
C LYS A 29 -10.84 2.90 -4.89
N LEU A 30 -10.30 3.71 -3.98
CA LEU A 30 -8.87 3.68 -3.63
C LEU A 30 -8.46 2.37 -2.95
N MET A 31 -9.32 1.79 -2.10
CA MET A 31 -9.08 0.46 -1.52
C MET A 31 -9.05 -0.63 -2.60
N TYR A 32 -9.94 -0.55 -3.61
CA TYR A 32 -9.94 -1.47 -4.74
C TYR A 32 -8.69 -1.30 -5.62
N TYR A 33 -8.28 -0.07 -5.89
CA TYR A 33 -7.00 0.21 -6.55
C TYR A 33 -5.86 -0.45 -5.77
N PHE A 34 -5.77 -0.18 -4.46
CA PHE A 34 -4.72 -0.72 -3.61
C PHE A 34 -4.73 -2.25 -3.54
N ASP A 35 -5.90 -2.90 -3.51
CA ASP A 35 -6.03 -4.35 -3.60
C ASP A 35 -5.49 -4.90 -4.93
N SER A 36 -5.79 -4.22 -6.04
CA SER A 36 -5.27 -4.58 -7.37
C SER A 36 -3.75 -4.51 -7.41
N ILE A 37 -3.16 -3.49 -6.79
CA ILE A 37 -1.71 -3.33 -6.64
C ILE A 37 -1.11 -4.43 -5.76
N CYS A 38 -1.75 -4.77 -4.64
CA CYS A 38 -1.35 -5.87 -3.77
C CYS A 38 -1.51 -7.26 -4.44
N TYR A 39 -2.36 -7.38 -5.46
CA TYR A 39 -2.49 -8.62 -6.22
C TYR A 39 -1.38 -8.75 -7.28
N ALA A 40 -1.02 -7.64 -7.92
CA ALA A 40 0.09 -7.58 -8.86
C ALA A 40 1.46 -7.79 -8.19
N MET A 41 1.62 -7.35 -6.94
CA MET A 41 2.90 -7.35 -6.22
C MET A 41 2.88 -8.21 -4.94
N ASP A 42 4.03 -8.73 -4.52
CA ASP A 42 4.15 -9.50 -3.26
C ASP A 42 4.23 -8.61 -2.01
N MET A 43 3.17 -7.84 -1.76
CA MET A 43 3.15 -6.88 -0.63
C MET A 43 2.82 -7.52 0.72
N ASP A 44 2.26 -8.73 0.74
CA ASP A 44 1.85 -9.42 1.98
C ASP A 44 3.05 -9.81 2.85
N ARG A 45 4.27 -9.81 2.31
CA ARG A 45 5.51 -10.16 3.03
C ARG A 45 6.11 -9.01 3.84
N GLN A 46 5.77 -7.76 3.53
CA GLN A 46 6.50 -6.58 4.04
C GLN A 46 5.77 -5.80 5.14
N ALA A 47 4.48 -6.01 5.35
CA ALA A 47 3.66 -5.26 6.30
C ALA A 47 2.85 -6.18 7.22
N SER A 48 2.34 -5.64 8.34
CA SER A 48 1.46 -6.41 9.23
C SER A 48 0.23 -6.90 8.46
N PRO A 49 0.06 -8.22 8.28
CA PRO A 49 -0.90 -8.78 7.33
C PRO A 49 -2.35 -8.36 7.63
N ASP A 50 -2.69 -8.16 8.90
CA ASP A 50 -4.04 -7.77 9.32
C ASP A 50 -4.44 -6.36 8.86
N LYS A 51 -3.52 -5.39 8.96
CA LYS A 51 -3.78 -4.01 8.50
C LYS A 51 -3.94 -3.97 6.98
N ILE A 52 -3.03 -4.60 6.24
CA ILE A 52 -3.11 -4.65 4.77
C ILE A 52 -4.41 -5.33 4.33
N LYS A 53 -4.77 -6.46 4.95
CA LYS A 53 -6.02 -7.16 4.65
C LYS A 53 -7.25 -6.29 4.87
N LYS A 54 -7.26 -5.45 5.92
CA LYS A 54 -8.35 -4.50 6.17
C LYS A 54 -8.41 -3.41 5.10
N LEU A 55 -7.26 -2.85 4.70
CA LEU A 55 -7.16 -1.82 3.67
C LEU A 55 -7.56 -2.31 2.27
N ARG A 56 -7.49 -3.62 2.03
CA ARG A 56 -7.90 -4.26 0.77
C ARG A 56 -9.40 -4.57 0.69
N ASN A 57 -10.12 -4.53 1.82
CA ASN A 57 -11.54 -4.88 1.88
C ASN A 57 -12.44 -3.68 1.55
N TYR A 58 -12.52 -3.33 0.26
CA TYR A 58 -13.28 -2.17 -0.21
C TYR A 58 -14.78 -2.24 0.09
N SER A 59 -15.37 -3.43 0.25
CA SER A 59 -16.77 -3.59 0.69
C SER A 59 -17.02 -3.05 2.11
N ARG A 60 -15.97 -2.98 2.94
CA ARG A 60 -16.02 -2.51 4.33
C ARG A 60 -15.34 -1.15 4.53
N TYR A 61 -15.27 -0.31 3.50
CA TYR A 61 -14.63 1.02 3.55
C TYR A 61 -15.10 1.92 4.70
N ARG A 62 -16.36 1.74 5.16
CA ARG A 62 -16.93 2.49 6.29
C ARG A 62 -16.33 2.11 7.65
N GLN A 63 -15.62 0.99 7.75
CA GLN A 63 -15.02 0.48 8.99
C GLN A 63 -13.56 0.94 9.20
N LEU A 64 -13.01 1.71 8.26
CA LEU A 64 -11.67 2.29 8.41
C LEU A 64 -11.71 3.43 9.44
N THR A 65 -10.77 3.40 10.39
CA THR A 65 -10.50 4.55 11.27
C THR A 65 -9.82 5.66 10.47
N ASP A 66 -9.74 6.86 11.05
CA ASP A 66 -9.08 8.00 10.40
C ASP A 66 -7.59 7.72 10.16
N GLU A 67 -6.91 7.05 11.10
CA GLU A 67 -5.49 6.65 10.93
C GLU A 67 -5.32 5.61 9.82
N GLU A 68 -6.27 4.68 9.68
CA GLU A 68 -6.24 3.67 8.61
C GLU A 68 -6.53 4.28 7.25
N ARG A 69 -7.42 5.28 7.19
CA ARG A 69 -7.64 6.08 5.98
C ARG A 69 -6.39 6.88 5.62
N ASP A 70 -5.78 7.56 6.58
CA ASP A 70 -4.54 8.30 6.37
C ASP A 70 -3.44 7.36 5.81
N LEU A 71 -3.32 6.16 6.39
CA LEU A 71 -2.39 5.14 5.91
C LEU A 71 -2.71 4.68 4.48
N LEU A 72 -3.99 4.42 4.16
CA LEU A 72 -4.40 4.07 2.79
C LEU A 72 -3.99 5.15 1.80
N LEU A 73 -4.25 6.42 2.12
CA LEU A 73 -3.94 7.54 1.24
C LEU A 73 -2.43 7.67 1.03
N LEU A 74 -1.63 7.51 2.08
CA LEU A 74 -0.17 7.49 1.98
C LEU A 74 0.32 6.33 1.09
N LEU A 75 -0.29 5.14 1.22
CA LEU A 75 0.03 4.00 0.37
C LEU A 75 -0.35 4.25 -1.09
N CYS A 76 -1.51 4.83 -1.37
CA CYS A 76 -1.91 5.20 -2.74
C CYS A 76 -0.95 6.22 -3.36
N VAL A 77 -0.48 7.22 -2.60
CA VAL A 77 0.57 8.15 -3.07
C VAL A 77 1.89 7.42 -3.32
N ARG A 78 2.26 6.51 -2.42
CA ARG A 78 3.52 5.75 -2.48
C ARG A 78 3.58 4.77 -3.65
N PHE A 79 2.43 4.23 -4.02
CA PHE A 79 2.22 3.32 -5.14
C PHE A 79 1.39 4.01 -6.20
N SER A 80 1.80 5.22 -6.60
CA SER A 80 1.10 5.96 -7.65
C SER A 80 1.22 5.22 -8.99
N PRO A 81 0.25 5.39 -9.90
CA PRO A 81 0.32 4.82 -11.24
C PRO A 81 1.60 5.20 -11.97
N ASP A 82 2.08 6.43 -11.81
CA ASP A 82 3.31 6.91 -12.45
C ASP A 82 4.54 6.08 -12.04
N GLU A 83 4.56 5.57 -10.81
CA GLU A 83 5.64 4.71 -10.31
C GLU A 83 5.53 3.26 -10.79
N LEU A 84 4.36 2.83 -11.26
CA LEU A 84 4.04 1.43 -11.56
C LEU A 84 3.79 1.15 -13.05
N ILE A 85 3.42 2.18 -13.82
CA ILE A 85 3.23 2.10 -15.26
C ILE A 85 4.53 1.65 -15.94
N ASN A 86 4.39 0.75 -16.90
CA ASN A 86 5.48 0.08 -17.61
C ASN A 86 6.37 -0.82 -16.73
N LYS A 87 5.97 -1.08 -15.48
CA LYS A 87 6.66 -2.01 -14.57
C LYS A 87 5.76 -3.21 -14.26
N CYS A 88 4.62 -2.96 -13.63
CA CYS A 88 3.61 -3.98 -13.34
C CYS A 88 2.20 -3.57 -13.79
N LEU A 89 1.99 -2.29 -14.14
CA LEU A 89 0.77 -1.78 -14.74
C LEU A 89 1.03 -1.44 -16.21
N PHE A 90 0.18 -1.92 -17.12
CA PHE A 90 0.32 -1.66 -18.54
C PHE A 90 -1.01 -1.16 -19.12
N LEU A 91 -0.95 -0.02 -19.82
CA LEU A 91 -2.09 0.47 -20.59
C LEU A 91 -2.13 -0.32 -21.91
N ASP A 92 -2.96 -1.35 -21.97
CA ASP A 92 -3.13 -2.19 -23.15
C ASP A 92 -4.61 -2.62 -23.23
N GLU A 93 -5.39 -1.91 -24.05
CA GLU A 93 -6.82 -2.14 -24.20
C GLU A 93 -7.13 -3.44 -24.96
N GLU A 94 -6.23 -3.89 -25.85
CA GLU A 94 -6.40 -5.13 -26.59
C GLU A 94 -6.35 -6.33 -25.64
N MET A 95 -5.36 -6.33 -24.74
CA MET A 95 -5.25 -7.36 -23.70
C MET A 95 -6.48 -7.37 -22.80
N CYS A 96 -7.03 -6.20 -22.45
CA CYS A 96 -8.22 -6.14 -21.60
C CYS A 96 -9.47 -6.78 -22.20
N GLY A 97 -9.56 -6.98 -23.53
CA GLY A 97 -10.72 -7.62 -24.14
C GLY A 97 -11.98 -6.77 -23.94
N ASN A 98 -13.00 -7.28 -23.23
CA ASN A 98 -14.21 -6.53 -22.88
C ASN A 98 -14.16 -5.93 -21.46
N ASP A 99 -13.16 -6.30 -20.67
CA ASP A 99 -13.05 -5.88 -19.28
C ASP A 99 -12.32 -4.54 -19.17
N ILE A 100 -12.52 -3.85 -18.05
CA ILE A 100 -11.83 -2.57 -17.77
C ILE A 100 -10.38 -2.79 -17.32
N ASN A 101 -10.07 -3.96 -16.78
CA ASN A 101 -8.73 -4.41 -16.43
C ASN A 101 -8.64 -5.95 -16.46
N LYS A 102 -7.42 -6.49 -16.54
CA LYS A 102 -7.14 -7.93 -16.48
C LYS A 102 -5.76 -8.23 -15.90
N PHE A 103 -5.65 -9.31 -15.14
CA PHE A 103 -4.38 -9.79 -14.61
C PHE A 103 -3.79 -10.93 -15.43
N TYR A 104 -2.47 -10.89 -15.59
CA TYR A 104 -1.70 -11.89 -16.32
C TYR A 104 -0.50 -12.36 -15.51
N LYS A 105 -0.26 -13.67 -15.54
CA LYS A 105 1.01 -14.22 -15.04
C LYS A 105 2.18 -13.71 -15.89
N LEU A 106 3.29 -13.39 -15.23
CA LEU A 106 4.52 -12.91 -15.86
C LEU A 106 4.93 -13.73 -17.10
N GLY A 107 4.94 -15.05 -16.98
CA GLY A 107 5.34 -15.95 -18.07
C GLY A 107 4.49 -15.86 -19.34
N ALA A 108 3.22 -15.49 -19.23
CA ALA A 108 2.29 -15.44 -20.37
C ALA A 108 2.54 -14.22 -21.28
N VAL A 109 3.20 -13.18 -20.77
CA VAL A 109 3.28 -11.86 -21.41
C VAL A 109 4.71 -11.40 -21.69
N ARG A 110 5.71 -12.26 -21.46
CA ARG A 110 7.14 -11.96 -21.67
C ARG A 110 7.50 -11.59 -23.11
N HIS A 111 6.69 -11.99 -24.09
CA HIS A 111 6.92 -11.67 -25.50
C HIS A 111 6.44 -10.26 -25.90
N ARG A 112 5.57 -9.65 -25.08
CA ARG A 112 4.94 -8.35 -25.36
C ARG A 112 5.45 -7.23 -24.46
N PHE A 113 5.84 -7.56 -23.23
CA PHE A 113 6.35 -6.59 -22.25
C PHE A 113 7.73 -6.99 -21.72
N LEU A 114 8.59 -5.99 -21.54
CA LEU A 114 9.83 -6.13 -20.77
C LEU A 114 9.48 -6.06 -19.28
N ILE A 115 9.29 -7.23 -18.65
CA ILE A 115 8.90 -7.29 -17.25
C ILE A 115 10.05 -7.80 -16.41
N THR A 116 10.36 -7.07 -15.33
CA THR A 116 11.28 -7.53 -14.29
C THR A 116 10.49 -8.13 -13.14
N GLU A 117 10.99 -9.23 -12.57
CA GLU A 117 10.36 -9.89 -11.42
C GLU A 117 10.55 -9.09 -10.13
N GLU A 118 11.47 -8.12 -10.15
CA GLU A 118 11.77 -7.21 -9.05
C GLU A 118 11.75 -5.76 -9.55
N ILE A 119 11.15 -4.89 -8.75
CA ILE A 119 11.11 -3.45 -9.00
C ILE A 119 11.46 -2.69 -7.72
N ILE A 120 12.16 -1.57 -7.88
CA ILE A 120 12.47 -0.69 -6.75
C ILE A 120 11.43 0.42 -6.74
N ILE A 121 10.72 0.55 -5.62
CA ILE A 121 9.82 1.66 -5.38
C ILE A 121 10.21 2.23 -4.03
N GLY A 122 10.35 3.56 -3.91
CA GLY A 122 10.72 4.26 -2.66
C GLY A 122 11.82 3.58 -1.83
N GLY A 123 12.89 3.15 -2.50
CA GLY A 123 14.06 2.53 -1.88
C GLY A 123 13.89 1.07 -1.42
N GLN A 124 12.72 0.46 -1.64
CA GLN A 124 12.46 -0.93 -1.31
C GLN A 124 12.26 -1.76 -2.58
N THR A 125 12.91 -2.93 -2.62
CA THR A 125 12.70 -3.92 -3.67
C THR A 125 11.42 -4.70 -3.39
N THR A 126 10.53 -4.76 -4.39
CA THR A 126 9.26 -5.49 -4.33
C THR A 126 9.21 -6.47 -5.50
N HIS A 127 8.73 -7.68 -5.23
CA HIS A 127 8.54 -8.69 -6.26
C HIS A 127 7.21 -8.49 -6.98
N VAL A 128 7.24 -8.55 -8.31
CA VAL A 128 6.04 -8.58 -9.16
C VAL A 128 5.61 -10.04 -9.28
N LYS A 129 4.35 -10.34 -8.96
CA LYS A 129 3.76 -11.68 -9.13
C LYS A 129 3.05 -11.80 -10.47
N GLN A 130 2.38 -10.73 -10.86
CA GLN A 130 1.51 -10.64 -12.02
C GLN A 130 1.55 -9.22 -12.56
N ILE A 131 1.20 -9.05 -13.83
CA ILE A 131 0.96 -7.73 -14.40
C ILE A 131 -0.54 -7.46 -14.46
N LEU A 132 -0.90 -6.19 -14.40
CA LEU A 132 -2.25 -5.71 -14.61
C LEU A 132 -2.27 -4.89 -15.91
N CYS A 133 -2.99 -5.40 -16.91
CA CYS A 133 -3.37 -4.61 -18.06
C CYS A 133 -4.65 -3.86 -17.72
N PHE A 134 -4.75 -2.58 -18.10
CA PHE A 134 -5.93 -1.77 -17.82
C PHE A 134 -6.29 -0.88 -19.00
N ARG A 135 -7.57 -0.53 -19.10
CA ARG A 135 -8.07 0.54 -19.96
C ARG A 135 -7.97 1.88 -19.23
N LYS A 136 -7.82 2.99 -19.97
CA LYS A 136 -7.70 4.33 -19.38
C LYS A 136 -8.80 4.65 -18.34
N MET A 137 -10.03 4.23 -18.63
CA MET A 137 -11.19 4.41 -17.75
C MET A 137 -11.01 3.78 -16.37
N TRP A 138 -10.36 2.61 -16.26
CA TRP A 138 -10.11 1.99 -14.96
C TRP A 138 -9.25 2.89 -14.08
N LEU A 139 -8.20 3.49 -14.65
CA LEU A 139 -7.29 4.35 -13.91
C LEU A 139 -7.97 5.65 -13.49
N GLU A 140 -8.74 6.25 -14.40
CA GLU A 140 -9.52 7.45 -14.14
C GLU A 140 -10.52 7.22 -12.99
N TYR A 141 -11.31 6.16 -13.09
CA TYR A 141 -12.37 5.84 -12.15
C TYR A 141 -11.84 5.34 -10.80
N CYS A 142 -10.83 4.47 -10.77
CA CYS A 142 -10.36 3.84 -9.53
C CYS A 142 -9.29 4.63 -8.78
N TYR A 143 -8.56 5.52 -9.46
CA TYR A 143 -7.45 6.27 -8.85
C TYR A 143 -7.55 7.78 -9.04
N LEU A 144 -7.61 8.30 -10.26
CA LEU A 144 -7.46 9.75 -10.49
C LEU A 144 -8.63 10.55 -9.90
N GLU A 145 -9.87 10.17 -10.19
CA GLU A 145 -11.05 10.84 -9.62
C GLU A 145 -11.13 10.70 -8.10
N PRO A 146 -10.94 9.49 -7.51
CA PRO A 146 -10.90 9.34 -6.07
C PRO A 146 -9.80 10.16 -5.39
N MET A 147 -8.58 10.19 -5.95
CA MET A 147 -7.46 10.97 -5.40
C MET A 147 -7.76 12.47 -5.39
N LYS A 148 -8.44 12.97 -6.44
CA LYS A 148 -8.91 14.35 -6.49
C LYS A 148 -9.95 14.64 -5.40
N ASN A 149 -10.85 13.69 -5.15
CA ASN A 149 -11.90 13.86 -4.14
C ASN A 149 -11.37 13.87 -2.70
N VAL A 150 -10.23 13.22 -2.44
CA VAL A 150 -9.59 13.14 -1.11
C VAL A 150 -8.41 14.11 -0.94
N GLU A 151 -8.29 15.09 -1.83
CA GLU A 151 -7.16 16.03 -1.85
C GLU A 151 -7.06 16.86 -0.57
N LYS A 152 -8.20 17.22 0.04
CA LYS A 152 -8.23 17.98 1.29
C LYS A 152 -7.68 17.16 2.45
N GLU A 153 -8.05 15.88 2.53
CA GLU A 153 -7.54 14.92 3.49
C GLU A 153 -6.03 14.74 3.32
N LEU A 154 -5.55 14.57 2.09
CA LEU A 154 -4.11 14.49 1.79
C LEU A 154 -3.33 15.72 2.28
N ARG A 155 -3.86 16.93 2.06
CA ARG A 155 -3.25 18.16 2.58
C ARG A 155 -3.23 18.20 4.11
N SER A 156 -4.27 17.71 4.76
CA SER A 156 -4.34 17.59 6.22
C SER A 156 -3.26 16.64 6.75
N ILE A 157 -3.11 15.46 6.13
CA ILE A 157 -2.07 14.48 6.46
C ILE A 157 -0.68 15.08 6.32
N ALA A 158 -0.39 15.76 5.20
CA ALA A 158 0.88 16.44 4.99
C ALA A 158 1.16 17.49 6.08
N GLY A 159 0.13 18.23 6.51
CA GLY A 159 0.22 19.16 7.64
C GLY A 159 0.58 18.47 8.96
N LYS A 160 -0.01 17.31 9.26
CA LYS A 160 0.32 16.50 10.45
C LYS A 160 1.77 16.04 10.43
N LEU A 161 2.26 15.57 9.28
CA LEU A 161 3.63 15.06 9.12
C LEU A 161 4.69 16.17 9.19
N THR A 162 4.38 17.36 8.72
CA THR A 162 5.29 18.53 8.77
C THR A 162 5.26 19.26 10.11
N GLY A 163 4.49 18.77 11.10
CA GLY A 163 4.45 19.32 12.45
C GLY A 163 3.85 20.71 12.54
N ARG A 164 3.06 21.15 11.54
CA ARG A 164 2.40 22.46 11.59
C ARG A 164 1.32 22.40 12.68
N PRO A 165 1.44 23.16 13.78
CA PRO A 165 0.39 23.20 14.78
C PRO A 165 -0.87 23.72 14.10
N GLN A 166 -1.96 22.95 14.15
CA GLN A 166 -3.27 23.51 13.90
C GLN A 166 -3.47 24.58 14.97
N SER A 167 -3.32 25.84 14.57
CA SER A 167 -3.69 26.99 15.39
C SER A 167 -5.12 26.76 15.84
N GLY A 168 -5.27 26.40 17.11
CA GLY A 168 -6.55 26.15 17.74
C GLY A 168 -7.45 27.34 17.51
N THR A 169 -8.63 27.08 16.98
CA THR A 169 -9.74 28.04 17.03
C THR A 169 -10.12 28.17 18.49
N ASN A 170 -9.46 29.13 19.14
CA ASN A 170 -9.70 29.55 20.50
C ASN A 170 -11.03 30.32 20.51
N SER A 171 -12.16 29.61 20.56
CA SER A 171 -13.46 30.22 20.85
C SER A 171 -13.57 30.44 22.35
N GLY A 172 -13.02 31.56 22.81
CA GLY A 172 -13.11 32.04 24.18
C GLY A 172 -12.98 33.56 24.25
N GLN A 173 -14.12 34.21 24.50
CA GLN A 173 -14.30 35.54 25.09
C GLN A 173 -14.03 36.79 24.21
N GLN A 174 -15.12 37.38 23.73
CA GLN A 174 -15.28 38.84 23.82
C GLN A 174 -16.20 39.17 24.99
N THR A 175 -15.61 39.92 25.91
CA THR A 175 -16.18 40.59 27.07
C THR A 175 -16.98 41.82 26.66
N GLY A 176 -18.21 41.96 27.18
CA GLY A 176 -18.94 43.22 27.28
C GLY A 176 -19.53 43.33 28.69
N ALA A 177 -19.04 44.28 29.47
CA ALA A 177 -19.40 44.52 30.87
C ALA A 177 -20.80 45.15 31.01
N VAL A 178 -21.47 44.94 32.17
CA VAL A 178 -21.99 45.98 33.10
C VAL A 178 -22.70 45.31 34.30
N GLN A 179 -21.98 45.28 35.43
CA GLN A 179 -22.35 45.77 36.78
C GLN A 179 -23.73 45.44 37.42
N GLN A 180 -23.71 44.70 38.55
CA GLN A 180 -24.23 45.16 39.86
C GLN A 180 -24.02 44.14 41.02
N ARG A 181 -23.28 44.60 42.07
CA ARG A 181 -23.45 44.45 43.55
C ARG A 181 -23.94 43.08 44.09
N ARG A 182 -23.31 42.36 45.03
CA ARG A 182 -22.92 42.67 46.44
C ARG A 182 -22.20 41.43 47.08
N PRO A 183 -21.64 41.50 48.31
CA PRO A 183 -20.50 40.67 48.77
C PRO A 183 -20.83 39.59 49.81
N GLN A 184 -19.96 38.57 49.94
CA GLN A 184 -19.67 37.75 51.15
C GLN A 184 -18.23 37.21 51.00
N SER A 185 -17.22 37.63 51.78
CA SER A 185 -16.85 37.24 53.17
C SER A 185 -16.28 35.82 53.31
N GLY A 186 -15.05 35.72 53.83
CA GLY A 186 -14.38 34.49 54.33
C GLY A 186 -13.08 34.17 53.56
N ALA A 187 -11.90 34.62 54.01
CA ALA A 187 -11.05 33.95 55.01
C ALA A 187 -10.61 32.52 54.60
N ASN A 188 -9.39 32.38 54.06
CA ASN A 188 -8.31 31.72 54.79
C ASN A 188 -6.98 31.70 54.01
N ARG A 189 -5.93 31.90 54.80
CA ARG A 189 -4.50 31.88 54.49
C ARG A 189 -3.95 30.52 54.93
N GLU A 190 -2.71 30.22 54.51
CA GLU A 190 -1.82 29.16 55.04
C GLU A 190 -2.06 27.75 54.47
N GLN A 191 -1.06 26.91 54.20
CA GLN A 191 0.41 26.98 54.22
C GLN A 191 0.92 25.65 53.58
N GLN A 192 2.04 25.77 52.87
CA GLN A 192 3.25 24.92 52.89
C GLN A 192 3.29 23.41 52.58
N ALA A 193 4.45 23.10 51.98
CA ALA A 193 5.29 21.90 52.06
C ALA A 193 4.77 20.63 51.36
N GLY A 194 5.54 19.86 50.61
CA GLY A 194 6.99 19.76 50.37
C GLY A 194 7.27 18.30 50.00
N ALA A 195 8.21 18.02 49.07
CA ALA A 195 9.02 16.80 49.05
C ALA A 195 9.98 16.79 47.86
N ILE A 196 11.27 16.65 48.18
CA ILE A 196 12.42 16.42 47.31
C ILE A 196 12.82 14.93 47.47
N GLN A 197 13.55 14.41 46.46
CA GLN A 197 14.36 13.18 46.44
C GLN A 197 13.58 11.86 46.21
N GLN A 198 14.02 10.94 45.33
CA GLN A 198 15.34 10.29 45.36
C GLN A 198 15.88 9.86 43.98
N ARG A 199 17.20 9.67 43.96
CA ARG A 199 18.08 9.25 42.87
C ARG A 199 18.35 7.73 42.87
N ARG A 200 18.55 7.17 41.66
CA ARG A 200 19.45 6.05 41.25
C ARG A 200 19.08 4.60 41.66
N PRO A 201 19.70 3.54 41.08
CA PRO A 201 20.47 3.38 39.81
C PRO A 201 20.02 2.16 38.93
N GLY A 202 20.62 2.00 37.74
CA GLY A 202 20.54 0.78 36.88
C GLY A 202 21.34 -0.42 37.44
N PRO A 203 21.27 -1.63 36.83
CA PRO A 203 22.04 -2.00 35.62
C PRO A 203 21.16 -2.81 34.61
N ASP A 204 21.50 -3.03 33.34
CA ASP A 204 22.41 -4.09 32.90
C ASP A 204 22.77 -3.92 31.41
N VAL A 205 24.06 -3.79 31.14
CA VAL A 205 24.70 -3.81 29.82
C VAL A 205 25.39 -5.16 29.72
N ALA A 206 24.70 -6.18 29.21
CA ALA A 206 25.29 -7.51 29.06
C ALA A 206 24.59 -8.41 28.02
N VAL A 207 24.28 -7.91 26.81
CA VAL A 207 23.93 -8.81 25.69
C VAL A 207 24.46 -8.24 24.37
N GLN A 208 25.79 -8.15 24.21
CA GLN A 208 26.36 -7.75 22.91
C GLN A 208 27.72 -8.38 22.56
N GLN A 209 28.01 -9.59 23.05
CA GLN A 209 29.28 -10.27 22.76
C GLN A 209 29.17 -11.71 22.23
N GLN A 210 27.99 -12.15 21.77
CA GLN A 210 27.79 -13.54 21.33
C GLN A 210 27.43 -13.72 19.84
N ARG A 211 27.56 -12.67 19.00
CA ARG A 211 27.26 -12.75 17.56
C ARG A 211 28.48 -12.69 16.62
N ARG A 212 29.71 -12.74 17.15
CA ARG A 212 30.94 -12.60 16.34
C ARG A 212 31.66 -13.91 15.96
N GLN A 213 31.10 -15.09 16.24
CA GLN A 213 31.80 -16.37 15.98
C GLN A 213 31.13 -17.31 14.96
N GLN A 214 30.18 -16.85 14.13
CA GLN A 214 29.63 -17.69 13.07
C GLN A 214 29.79 -17.03 11.70
N ARG A 215 31.03 -17.00 11.23
CA ARG A 215 31.36 -16.78 9.82
C ARG A 215 32.58 -17.62 9.48
N THR A 216 32.36 -18.87 9.07
CA THR A 216 33.21 -19.66 8.16
C THR A 216 32.65 -21.07 8.04
N GLN A 217 31.77 -21.31 7.06
CA GLN A 217 31.73 -22.60 6.37
C GLN A 217 31.64 -22.33 4.86
N PRO A 218 32.50 -22.97 4.03
CA PRO A 218 32.48 -22.82 2.58
C PRO A 218 31.34 -23.63 1.96
N THR A 219 30.68 -23.03 0.97
CA THR A 219 29.62 -23.61 0.14
C THR A 219 30.18 -24.74 -0.75
N PRO A 220 29.52 -25.90 -0.88
CA PRO A 220 29.93 -26.92 -1.85
C PRO A 220 29.57 -26.48 -3.28
N ALA A 221 30.49 -26.75 -4.21
CA ALA A 221 30.37 -26.43 -5.62
C ALA A 221 29.27 -27.26 -6.33
N PRO A 222 28.62 -26.72 -7.37
CA PRO A 222 27.64 -27.45 -8.17
C PRO A 222 28.31 -28.49 -9.09
N PRO A 223 27.69 -29.65 -9.34
CA PRO A 223 28.23 -30.66 -10.26
C PRO A 223 28.13 -30.22 -11.72
N SER A 224 29.18 -30.51 -12.49
CA SER A 224 29.31 -30.25 -13.92
C SER A 224 28.32 -31.08 -14.77
N PRO A 225 27.99 -30.62 -16.01
CA PRO A 225 26.99 -31.26 -16.87
C PRO A 225 27.52 -32.56 -17.48
N GLN A 226 26.74 -33.64 -17.42
CA GLN A 226 27.01 -34.83 -18.21
C GLN A 226 26.52 -34.64 -19.65
N GLU A 227 27.46 -34.83 -20.57
CA GLU A 227 27.24 -35.06 -22.00
C GLU A 227 26.41 -36.33 -22.27
N GLY A 228 25.57 -36.25 -23.30
CA GLY A 228 25.37 -37.36 -24.24
C GLY A 228 24.22 -38.33 -23.96
N LYS A 229 23.12 -38.15 -24.72
CA LYS A 229 22.61 -39.20 -25.62
C LYS A 229 21.52 -38.66 -26.54
N LYS A 230 21.88 -38.47 -27.81
CA LYS A 230 20.95 -38.53 -28.94
C LYS A 230 20.28 -39.91 -28.93
N LYS A 231 18.95 -39.93 -29.05
CA LYS A 231 18.23 -41.08 -29.62
C LYS A 231 17.20 -40.54 -30.60
N ASP A 232 17.49 -40.85 -31.86
CA ASP A 232 16.59 -40.89 -33.00
C ASP A 232 15.39 -41.81 -32.76
N CYS A 233 14.43 -41.70 -33.71
CA CYS A 233 13.30 -42.58 -34.03
C CYS A 233 11.96 -42.25 -33.34
N VAL A 234 10.81 -42.31 -34.00
CA VAL A 234 10.44 -42.66 -35.39
C VAL A 234 9.02 -42.14 -35.64
N VAL A 235 8.75 -41.79 -36.89
CA VAL A 235 7.42 -41.51 -37.45
C VAL A 235 6.70 -42.85 -37.72
N MET A 236 5.50 -43.01 -37.18
CA MET A 236 4.40 -43.77 -37.81
C MET A 236 3.07 -43.11 -37.44
#